data_AF-A0AAX3M3J7-F1
#
_entry.id   AF-A0AAX3M3J7-F1
#
_cell.length_a   1.000
_cell.length_b   1.000
_cell.length_c   1.000
_cell.angle_alpha   90.00
_cell.angle_beta   90.00
_cell.angle_gamma   90.00
#
_symmetry.space_group_name_H-M   'P 1'
#
loop_
_entity.id
_entity.type
_entity.pdbx_description
1 polymer ?
#
loop_
_entity_poly.entity_id
_entity_poly.type
_entity_poly.pdbx_seq_one_letter_code
_entity_poly.pdbx_strand_id
1 'polypeptide(L)'
;MSEYREIIKNLIQLNLLTKNSGEEIINEIALNLYNEENYHLTERDTFYKLPIVIRDIVLIINLDTELNMQGILGFLENSTGLFLNDTIETLQRIQAKEDYEILKSIKSILEQNNVSTQDLRNNVNNQIKYSISTFSETHSSKYNDMVSEISEVADKLYLYNGDRNLFDYLIKYVDTNKDNLVEGLNN
;
A
#
# COMPACT_ATOMS: atom_id res chain seq x y z
N MET A 1 -20.92 -19.37 -5.87
CA MET A 1 -19.51 -18.92 -5.75
C MET A 1 -19.46 -17.96 -4.59
N SER A 2 -18.44 -18.04 -3.74
CA SER A 2 -18.25 -17.08 -2.64
C SER A 2 -18.11 -15.67 -3.21
N GLU A 3 -18.67 -14.66 -2.52
CA GLU A 3 -18.57 -13.24 -2.92
C GLU A 3 -17.10 -12.83 -3.13
N TYR A 4 -16.21 -13.31 -2.27
CA TYR A 4 -14.76 -13.12 -2.36
C TYR A 4 -14.15 -13.61 -3.67
N ARG A 5 -14.55 -14.81 -4.14
CA ARG A 5 -14.01 -15.40 -5.37
C ARG A 5 -14.39 -14.58 -6.59
N GLU A 6 -15.59 -14.01 -6.60
CA GLU A 6 -16.03 -13.17 -7.71
C GLU A 6 -15.25 -11.85 -7.76
N ILE A 7 -14.93 -11.26 -6.61
CA ILE A 7 -14.18 -10.01 -6.50
C ILE A 7 -12.74 -10.18 -7.02
N ILE A 8 -12.06 -11.29 -6.68
CA ILE A 8 -10.63 -11.46 -7.02
C ILE A 8 -10.37 -12.24 -8.31
N LYS A 9 -11.40 -12.70 -9.03
CA LYS A 9 -11.24 -13.63 -10.18
C LYS A 9 -10.36 -13.07 -11.31
N ASN A 10 -10.36 -11.75 -11.48
CA ASN A 10 -9.57 -11.04 -12.49
C ASN A 10 -8.18 -10.63 -11.96
N LEU A 11 -7.94 -10.81 -10.66
CA LEU A 11 -6.66 -10.51 -10.03
C LEU A 11 -5.77 -11.76 -10.01
N ILE A 12 -6.34 -12.92 -9.64
CA ILE A 12 -5.62 -14.19 -9.61
C ILE A 12 -6.58 -15.38 -9.73
N GLN A 13 -6.17 -16.38 -10.51
CA GLN A 13 -6.93 -17.61 -10.65
C GLN A 13 -6.75 -18.54 -9.44
N LEU A 14 -7.83 -19.18 -8.99
CA LEU A 14 -7.83 -20.04 -7.79
C LEU A 14 -6.85 -21.24 -7.87
N ASN A 15 -6.66 -21.80 -9.06
CA ASN A 15 -5.70 -22.88 -9.29
C ASN A 15 -4.23 -22.40 -9.14
N LEU A 16 -3.96 -21.11 -9.33
CA LEU A 16 -2.62 -20.55 -9.12
C LEU A 16 -2.36 -20.39 -7.62
N LEU A 17 -3.35 -19.94 -6.85
CA LEU A 17 -3.24 -19.84 -5.38
C LEU A 17 -2.84 -21.16 -4.69
N THR A 18 -3.27 -22.30 -5.25
CA THR A 18 -2.99 -23.63 -4.67
C THR A 18 -1.65 -24.23 -5.11
N LYS A 19 -1.11 -23.82 -6.26
CA LYS A 19 0.07 -24.45 -6.86
C LYS A 19 1.33 -23.62 -6.69
N ASN A 20 1.17 -22.31 -6.60
CA ASN A 20 2.27 -21.37 -6.71
C ASN A 20 2.89 -21.05 -5.34
N SER A 21 4.14 -20.61 -5.36
CA SER A 21 4.81 -19.99 -4.21
C SER A 21 4.19 -18.63 -3.88
N GLY A 22 4.50 -18.09 -2.70
CA GLY A 22 4.09 -16.75 -2.33
C GLY A 22 4.59 -15.70 -3.32
N GLU A 23 5.83 -15.86 -3.80
CA GLU A 23 6.43 -15.00 -4.83
C GLU A 23 5.65 -15.02 -6.14
N GLU A 24 5.34 -16.22 -6.65
CA GLU A 24 4.57 -16.38 -7.88
C GLU A 24 3.14 -15.82 -7.75
N ILE A 25 2.51 -15.95 -6.57
CA ILE A 25 1.20 -15.35 -6.28
C ILE A 25 1.29 -13.82 -6.29
N ILE A 26 2.29 -13.25 -5.62
CA ILE A 26 2.51 -11.79 -5.56
C ILE A 26 2.76 -11.25 -6.97
N ASN A 27 3.59 -11.92 -7.77
CA ASN A 27 3.89 -11.53 -9.14
C ASN A 27 2.64 -11.53 -10.03
N GLU A 28 1.81 -12.57 -9.95
CA GLU A 28 0.56 -12.63 -10.71
C GLU A 28 -0.39 -11.50 -10.30
N ILE A 29 -0.53 -11.24 -9.00
CA ILE A 29 -1.35 -10.13 -8.50
C ILE A 29 -0.81 -8.79 -9.00
N ALA A 30 0.51 -8.56 -8.93
CA ALA A 30 1.14 -7.33 -9.39
C ALA A 30 0.93 -7.06 -10.89
N LEU A 31 1.00 -8.11 -11.72
CA LEU A 31 0.75 -8.03 -13.16
C LEU A 31 -0.69 -7.63 -13.47
N ASN A 32 -1.65 -8.08 -12.66
CA ASN A 32 -3.07 -7.88 -12.91
C ASN A 32 -3.67 -6.67 -12.18
N LEU A 33 -3.05 -6.19 -11.09
CA LEU A 33 -3.63 -5.18 -10.19
C LEU A 33 -4.06 -3.91 -10.90
N TYR A 34 -3.26 -3.44 -11.86
CA TYR A 34 -3.49 -2.18 -12.57
C TYR A 34 -4.27 -2.35 -13.88
N ASN A 35 -4.84 -3.52 -14.14
CA ASN A 35 -5.77 -3.70 -15.26
C ASN A 35 -7.09 -2.98 -14.96
N GLU A 36 -7.74 -2.43 -16.01
CA GLU A 36 -9.00 -1.66 -15.86
C GLU A 36 -10.09 -2.43 -15.11
N GLU A 37 -10.14 -3.75 -15.30
CA GLU A 37 -11.09 -4.64 -14.63
C GLU A 37 -10.91 -4.71 -13.11
N ASN A 38 -9.74 -4.31 -12.59
CA ASN A 38 -9.35 -4.42 -11.18
C ASN A 38 -9.30 -3.05 -10.45
N TYR A 39 -9.58 -1.93 -11.11
CA TYR A 39 -9.54 -0.60 -10.45
C TYR A 39 -10.48 -0.49 -9.24
N HIS A 40 -11.64 -1.14 -9.32
CA HIS A 40 -12.62 -1.21 -8.24
C HIS A 40 -12.06 -1.83 -6.94
N LEU A 41 -10.96 -2.60 -7.00
CA LEU A 41 -10.34 -3.23 -5.83
C LEU A 41 -9.72 -2.22 -4.86
N THR A 42 -9.46 -0.99 -5.31
CA THR A 42 -8.93 0.10 -4.48
C THR A 42 -10.03 1.02 -3.94
N GLU A 43 -11.29 0.81 -4.33
CA GLU A 43 -12.43 1.50 -3.74
C GLU A 43 -12.71 0.94 -2.35
N ARG A 44 -12.84 1.80 -1.33
CA ARG A 44 -12.92 1.38 0.09
C ARG A 44 -13.93 0.25 0.35
N ASP A 45 -15.14 0.36 -0.18
CA ASP A 45 -16.21 -0.62 0.07
C ASP A 45 -15.87 -2.01 -0.49
N THR A 46 -15.19 -2.07 -1.62
CA THR A 46 -14.71 -3.32 -2.21
C THR A 46 -13.43 -3.79 -1.51
N PHE A 47 -12.50 -2.86 -1.26
CA PHE A 47 -11.20 -3.15 -0.65
C PHE A 47 -11.38 -3.88 0.67
N TYR A 48 -12.26 -3.42 1.56
CA TYR A 48 -12.48 -4.07 2.87
C TYR A 48 -13.22 -5.41 2.78
N LYS A 49 -13.78 -5.76 1.62
CA LYS A 49 -14.31 -7.11 1.33
C LYS A 49 -13.25 -8.05 0.79
N LEU A 50 -12.03 -7.61 0.51
CA LEU A 50 -10.99 -8.52 0.05
C LEU A 50 -10.50 -9.42 1.21
N PRO A 51 -10.14 -10.69 0.93
CA PRO A 51 -9.43 -11.51 1.90
C PRO A 51 -8.18 -10.78 2.42
N ILE A 52 -7.89 -10.88 3.72
CA ILE A 52 -6.82 -10.11 4.36
C ILE A 52 -5.46 -10.30 3.67
N VAL A 53 -5.13 -11.54 3.26
CA VAL A 53 -3.88 -11.85 2.54
C VAL A 53 -3.80 -11.08 1.22
N ILE A 54 -4.91 -10.99 0.47
CA ILE A 54 -4.96 -10.24 -0.80
C ILE A 54 -4.82 -8.74 -0.54
N ARG A 55 -5.50 -8.20 0.48
CA ARG A 55 -5.34 -6.78 0.88
C ARG A 55 -3.91 -6.45 1.21
N ASP A 56 -3.27 -7.28 2.02
CA ASP A 56 -1.89 -7.10 2.44
C ASP A 56 -0.95 -7.07 1.23
N ILE A 57 -1.13 -7.97 0.26
CA ILE A 57 -0.36 -7.95 -1.00
C ILE A 57 -0.57 -6.64 -1.77
N VAL A 58 -1.83 -6.24 -1.96
CA VAL A 58 -2.19 -5.00 -2.68
C VAL A 58 -1.60 -3.75 -2.01
N LEU A 59 -1.65 -3.67 -0.68
CA LEU A 59 -1.10 -2.54 0.07
C LEU A 59 0.42 -2.43 -0.08
N ILE A 60 1.15 -3.55 -0.01
CA ILE A 60 2.60 -3.55 -0.18
C ILE A 60 3.01 -3.22 -1.61
N ILE A 61 2.30 -3.75 -2.62
CA ILE A 61 2.55 -3.39 -4.04
C ILE A 61 2.33 -1.90 -4.27
N ASN A 62 1.23 -1.34 -3.74
CA ASN A 62 0.93 0.08 -3.88
C ASN A 62 1.94 0.96 -3.13
N LEU A 63 2.37 0.56 -1.94
CA LEU A 63 3.43 1.23 -1.21
C LEU A 63 4.73 1.27 -2.03
N ASP A 64 5.20 0.11 -2.50
CA ASP A 64 6.43 0.01 -3.28
C ASP A 64 6.36 0.85 -4.57
N THR A 65 5.24 0.75 -5.29
CA THR A 65 5.01 1.52 -6.52
C THR A 65 5.09 3.03 -6.27
N GLU A 66 4.39 3.53 -5.26
CA GLU A 66 4.37 4.96 -4.96
C GLU A 66 5.72 5.45 -4.45
N LEU A 67 6.40 4.69 -3.60
CA LEU A 67 7.74 5.04 -3.11
C LEU A 67 8.73 5.14 -4.27
N ASN A 68 8.69 4.21 -5.23
CA ASN A 68 9.56 4.25 -6.41
C ASN A 68 9.20 5.39 -7.38
N MET A 69 7.92 5.74 -7.52
CA MET A 69 7.48 6.75 -8.49
C MET A 69 7.56 8.19 -7.96
N GLN A 70 7.17 8.41 -6.71
CA GLN A 70 6.92 9.74 -6.14
C GLN A 70 7.47 9.89 -4.71
N GLY A 71 8.08 8.84 -4.17
CA GLY A 71 8.58 8.83 -2.80
C GLY A 71 7.47 8.85 -1.75
N ILE A 72 7.86 9.06 -0.49
CA ILE A 72 6.93 9.02 0.64
C ILE A 72 5.86 10.11 0.58
N LEU A 73 6.20 11.31 0.09
CA LEU A 73 5.25 12.42 0.03
C LEU A 73 4.14 12.12 -0.99
N GLY A 74 4.51 11.59 -2.16
CA GLY A 74 3.54 11.12 -3.16
C GLY A 74 2.61 10.06 -2.60
N PHE A 75 3.15 9.05 -1.90
CA PHE A 75 2.33 8.06 -1.21
C PHE A 75 1.31 8.70 -0.24
N LEU A 76 1.73 9.68 0.56
CA LEU A 76 0.88 10.31 1.57
C LEU A 76 -0.24 11.19 0.98
N GLU A 77 0.01 11.88 -0.12
CA GLU A 77 -0.95 12.78 -0.76
C GLU A 77 -1.83 12.11 -1.84
N ASN A 78 -1.40 10.94 -2.34
CA ASN A 78 -2.17 10.13 -3.27
C ASN A 78 -3.28 9.32 -2.58
N SER A 79 -4.13 8.69 -3.38
CA SER A 79 -5.22 7.84 -2.86
C SER A 79 -4.72 6.66 -2.04
N THR A 80 -3.48 6.21 -2.29
CA THR A 80 -2.78 5.18 -1.52
C THR A 80 -2.58 5.59 -0.06
N GLY A 81 -2.30 6.87 0.21
CA GLY A 81 -2.18 7.43 1.57
C GLY A 81 -3.46 7.37 2.40
N LEU A 82 -4.64 7.22 1.78
CA LEU A 82 -5.90 6.99 2.51
C LEU A 82 -5.93 5.64 3.25
N PHE A 83 -5.03 4.73 2.87
CA PHE A 83 -4.83 3.42 3.48
C PHE A 83 -3.54 3.37 4.32
N LEU A 84 -3.00 4.51 4.76
CA LEU A 84 -1.79 4.57 5.59
C LEU A 84 -1.87 3.67 6.82
N ASN A 85 -3.00 3.69 7.54
CA ASN A 85 -3.20 2.85 8.72
C ASN A 85 -3.21 1.36 8.36
N ASP A 86 -3.96 0.98 7.32
CA ASP A 86 -4.00 -0.40 6.85
C ASP A 86 -2.61 -0.89 6.44
N THR A 87 -1.83 -0.02 5.76
CA THR A 87 -0.45 -0.29 5.34
C THR A 87 0.47 -0.52 6.54
N ILE A 88 0.37 0.32 7.59
CA ILE A 88 1.11 0.15 8.84
C ILE A 88 0.76 -1.19 9.48
N GLU A 89 -0.52 -1.54 9.57
CA GLU A 89 -0.93 -2.83 10.15
C GLU A 89 -0.46 -4.03 9.30
N THR A 90 -0.42 -3.88 7.97
CA THR A 90 0.14 -4.89 7.07
C THR A 90 1.63 -5.11 7.36
N LEU A 91 2.42 -4.03 7.47
CA LEU A 91 3.85 -4.12 7.80
C LEU A 91 4.07 -4.85 9.14
N GLN A 92 3.19 -4.60 10.11
CA GLN A 92 3.20 -5.34 11.38
C GLN A 92 2.87 -6.83 11.19
N ARG A 93 1.82 -7.17 10.43
CA ARG A 93 1.39 -8.55 10.15
C ARG A 93 2.47 -9.37 9.44
N ILE A 94 3.12 -8.79 8.43
CA ILE A 94 4.20 -9.46 7.68
C ILE A 94 5.54 -9.45 8.44
N GLN A 95 5.60 -8.81 9.61
CA GLN A 95 6.78 -8.70 10.47
C GLN A 95 7.94 -7.89 9.84
N ALA A 96 7.62 -6.95 8.95
CA ALA A 96 8.55 -5.94 8.44
C ALA A 96 8.72 -4.83 9.50
N LYS A 97 9.37 -5.18 10.62
CA LYS A 97 9.36 -4.39 11.87
C LYS A 97 9.93 -2.99 11.70
N GLU A 98 11.05 -2.86 11.01
CA GLU A 98 11.72 -1.58 10.80
C GLU A 98 10.84 -0.62 10.00
N ASP A 99 10.29 -1.08 8.87
CA ASP A 99 9.40 -0.28 8.01
C ASP A 99 8.07 0.05 8.70
N TYR A 100 7.54 -0.87 9.54
CA TYR A 100 6.41 -0.61 10.42
C TYR A 100 6.67 0.60 11.35
N GLU A 101 7.81 0.63 12.06
CA GLU A 101 8.13 1.73 12.98
C GLU A 101 8.40 3.04 12.23
N ILE A 102 8.95 2.98 11.02
CA ILE A 102 9.18 4.15 10.16
C ILE A 102 7.85 4.78 9.74
N LEU A 103 6.92 4.01 9.16
CA LEU A 103 5.60 4.53 8.73
C LEU A 103 4.77 5.02 9.93
N LYS A 104 4.89 4.36 11.08
CA LYS A 104 4.27 4.81 12.33
C LYS A 104 4.84 6.15 12.83
N SER A 105 6.15 6.35 12.68
CA SER A 105 6.80 7.62 13.02
C SER A 105 6.34 8.74 12.07
N ILE A 106 6.27 8.47 10.76
CA ILE A 106 5.74 9.40 9.76
C ILE A 106 4.30 9.80 10.09
N LYS A 107 3.45 8.82 10.44
CA LYS A 107 2.09 9.09 10.89
C LYS A 107 2.06 9.99 12.12
N SER A 108 2.92 9.76 13.11
CA SER A 108 3.01 10.61 14.30
C SER A 108 3.40 12.06 13.95
N ILE A 109 4.30 12.26 12.97
CA ILE A 109 4.71 13.60 12.52
C ILE A 109 3.53 14.34 11.89
N LEU A 110 2.74 13.66 11.05
CA LEU A 110 1.51 14.21 10.47
C LEU A 110 0.52 14.65 11.57
N GLU A 111 0.29 13.77 12.56
CA GLU A 111 -0.62 14.03 13.67
C GLU A 111 -0.16 15.23 14.53
N GLN A 112 1.13 15.34 14.82
CA GLN A 112 1.70 16.48 15.58
C GLN A 112 1.52 17.82 14.85
N ASN A 113 1.48 17.78 13.51
CA ASN A 113 1.25 18.95 12.67
C ASN A 113 -0.23 19.19 12.34
N ASN A 114 -1.14 18.39 12.90
CA ASN A 114 -2.59 18.42 12.61
C ASN A 114 -2.91 18.26 11.12
N VAL A 115 -2.17 17.38 10.44
CA VAL A 115 -2.36 17.04 9.03
C VAL A 115 -2.82 15.59 8.93
N SER A 116 -3.87 15.33 8.15
CA SER A 116 -4.25 13.97 7.77
C SER A 116 -3.96 13.70 6.28
N THR A 117 -3.80 12.44 5.91
CA THR A 117 -3.68 12.06 4.48
C THR A 117 -4.94 12.39 3.68
N GLN A 118 -6.11 12.46 4.35
CA GLN A 118 -7.34 12.95 3.72
C GLN A 118 -7.24 14.45 3.36
N ASP A 119 -6.65 15.27 4.24
CA ASP A 119 -6.45 16.70 3.95
C ASP A 119 -5.49 16.89 2.78
N LEU A 120 -4.38 16.14 2.77
CA LEU A 120 -3.45 16.14 1.65
C LEU A 120 -4.16 15.73 0.35
N ARG A 121 -4.90 14.62 0.37
CA ARG A 121 -5.61 14.15 -0.82
C ARG A 121 -6.64 15.14 -1.33
N ASN A 122 -7.36 15.82 -0.45
CA ASN A 122 -8.33 16.84 -0.82
C ASN A 122 -7.66 18.01 -1.54
N ASN A 123 -6.47 18.43 -1.10
CA ASN A 123 -5.71 19.47 -1.78
C ASN A 123 -5.28 19.05 -3.19
N VAL A 124 -4.78 17.82 -3.36
CA VAL A 124 -4.43 17.26 -4.68
C VAL A 124 -5.65 17.19 -5.60
N ASN A 125 -6.81 16.74 -5.10
CA ASN A 125 -8.04 16.67 -5.88
C ASN A 125 -8.54 18.05 -6.37
N ASN A 126 -8.15 19.13 -5.70
CA ASN A 126 -8.52 20.51 -6.07
C ASN A 126 -7.59 21.12 -7.14
N GLN A 127 -6.55 20.40 -7.55
CA GLN A 127 -5.63 20.87 -8.57
C GLN A 127 -6.21 20.77 -9.97
N ILE A 128 -5.67 21.58 -10.88
CA ILE A 128 -6.06 21.53 -12.29
C ILE A 128 -5.44 20.27 -12.90
N LYS A 129 -6.26 19.50 -13.63
CA LYS A 129 -5.76 18.31 -14.32
C LYS A 129 -4.55 18.66 -15.20
N TYR A 130 -3.48 17.88 -15.07
CA TYR A 130 -2.18 18.06 -15.74
C TYR A 130 -1.31 19.22 -15.24
N SER A 131 -1.66 19.90 -14.14
CA SER A 131 -0.75 20.84 -13.51
C SER A 131 0.41 20.08 -12.85
N ILE A 132 1.63 20.57 -13.05
CA ILE A 132 2.81 20.13 -12.31
C ILE A 132 2.99 21.10 -11.15
N SER A 133 3.04 20.57 -9.94
CA SER A 133 3.26 21.33 -8.71
C SER A 133 4.17 20.55 -7.76
N THR A 134 4.81 21.28 -6.87
CA THR A 134 5.53 20.73 -5.72
C THR A 134 4.60 20.55 -4.52
N PHE A 135 5.00 19.72 -3.55
CA PHE A 135 4.25 19.54 -2.29
C PHE A 135 3.94 20.89 -1.61
N SER A 136 4.92 21.80 -1.54
CA SER A 136 4.75 23.12 -0.91
C SER A 136 3.76 24.00 -1.67
N GLU A 137 3.68 23.91 -2.99
CA GLU A 137 2.71 24.64 -3.80
C GLU A 137 1.29 24.09 -3.62
N THR A 138 1.16 22.76 -3.48
CA THR A 138 -0.13 22.08 -3.25
C THR A 138 -0.66 22.31 -1.83
N HIS A 139 0.21 22.25 -0.82
CA HIS A 139 -0.20 22.13 0.60
C HIS A 139 0.17 23.32 1.48
N SER A 140 0.87 24.33 0.95
CA SER A 140 1.47 25.47 1.65
C SER A 140 2.86 25.20 2.23
N SER A 141 3.74 26.20 2.07
CA SER A 141 5.11 26.22 2.62
C SER A 141 5.19 26.18 4.14
N LYS A 142 4.07 26.39 4.85
CA LYS A 142 4.02 26.23 6.31
C LYS A 142 4.33 24.79 6.76
N TYR A 143 4.23 23.81 5.87
CA TYR A 143 4.52 22.40 6.16
C TYR A 143 5.96 21.99 5.79
N ASN A 144 6.83 22.92 5.39
CA ASN A 144 8.19 22.57 4.97
C ASN A 144 9.02 21.87 6.07
N ASP A 145 8.86 22.28 7.33
CA ASP A 145 9.55 21.65 8.46
C ASP A 145 9.06 20.20 8.65
N MET A 146 7.73 19.99 8.62
CA MET A 146 7.12 18.66 8.67
C MET A 146 7.59 17.77 7.51
N VAL A 147 7.64 18.30 6.30
CA VAL A 147 8.09 17.59 5.10
C VAL A 147 9.56 17.17 5.23
N SER A 148 10.41 18.06 5.76
CA SER A 148 11.82 17.77 5.98
C SER A 148 11.98 16.63 6.99
N GLU A 149 11.26 16.67 8.11
CA GLU A 149 11.28 15.63 9.13
C GLU A 149 10.76 14.27 8.59
N ILE A 150 9.67 14.27 7.83
CA ILE A 150 9.15 13.06 7.18
C ILE A 150 10.19 12.47 6.22
N SER A 151 10.87 13.32 5.44
CA SER A 151 11.87 12.87 4.47
C SER A 151 13.06 12.21 5.17
N GLU A 152 13.59 12.81 6.24
CA GLU A 152 14.69 12.23 7.04
C GLU A 152 14.33 10.88 7.66
N VAL A 153 13.08 10.69 8.06
CA VAL A 153 12.58 9.41 8.58
C VAL A 153 12.41 8.41 7.44
N ALA A 154 11.88 8.83 6.30
CA ALA A 154 11.63 7.99 5.14
C ALA A 154 12.91 7.52 4.43
N ASP A 155 14.02 8.25 4.53
CA ASP A 155 15.34 7.82 4.06
C ASP A 155 15.82 6.51 4.71
N LYS A 156 15.16 6.09 5.80
CA LYS A 156 15.42 4.82 6.48
C LYS A 156 14.56 3.68 5.95
N LEU A 157 13.66 3.88 5.00
CA LEU A 157 12.84 2.80 4.43
C LEU A 157 13.70 1.75 3.71
N TYR A 158 13.16 0.53 3.56
CA TYR A 158 13.83 -0.55 2.83
C TYR A 158 14.35 -0.13 1.45
N LEU A 159 13.63 0.76 0.74
CA LEU A 159 14.00 1.23 -0.60
C LEU A 159 15.40 1.86 -0.66
N TYR A 160 15.82 2.52 0.43
CA TYR A 160 17.10 3.22 0.52
C TYR A 160 18.14 2.44 1.35
N ASN A 161 17.81 1.22 1.77
CA ASN A 161 18.65 0.39 2.61
C ASN A 161 18.83 -1.00 1.97
N GLY A 162 19.99 -1.20 1.32
CA GLY A 162 20.29 -2.41 0.55
C GLY A 162 20.32 -3.74 1.34
N ASP A 163 20.26 -3.69 2.67
CA ASP A 163 20.26 -4.90 3.51
C ASP A 163 18.84 -5.43 3.79
N ARG A 164 17.78 -4.74 3.33
CA ARG A 164 16.38 -5.14 3.56
C ARG A 164 15.58 -5.19 2.27
N ASN A 165 14.74 -6.22 2.16
CA ASN A 165 13.77 -6.35 1.08
C ASN A 165 12.37 -6.59 1.66
N LEU A 166 11.46 -5.65 1.42
CA LEU A 166 10.08 -5.73 1.91
C LEU A 166 9.33 -6.96 1.36
N PHE A 167 9.65 -7.37 0.12
CA PHE A 167 8.99 -8.50 -0.52
C PHE A 167 9.39 -9.83 0.10
N ASP A 168 10.58 -9.98 0.69
CA ASP A 168 10.97 -11.23 1.37
C ASP A 168 10.02 -11.52 2.56
N TYR A 169 9.64 -10.48 3.30
CA TYR A 169 8.66 -10.58 4.38
C TYR A 169 7.27 -10.93 3.85
N LEU A 170 6.85 -10.26 2.77
CA LEU A 170 5.55 -10.51 2.14
C LEU A 170 5.46 -11.93 1.59
N ILE A 171 6.47 -12.43 0.87
CA ILE A 171 6.54 -13.78 0.32
C ILE A 171 6.33 -14.81 1.43
N LYS A 172 7.10 -14.69 2.51
CA LYS A 172 6.99 -15.59 3.67
C LYS A 172 5.60 -15.56 4.29
N TYR A 173 5.00 -14.36 4.42
CA TYR A 173 3.65 -14.21 4.93
C TYR A 173 2.61 -14.88 4.02
N VAL A 174 2.70 -14.69 2.70
CA VAL A 174 1.77 -15.29 1.73
C VAL A 174 1.91 -16.81 1.73
N ASP A 175 3.13 -17.36 1.69
CA ASP A 175 3.34 -18.81 1.75
C ASP A 175 2.76 -19.45 3.01
N THR A 176 2.83 -18.74 4.14
CA THR A 176 2.28 -19.22 5.42
C THR A 176 0.75 -19.21 5.45
N ASN A 177 0.10 -18.34 4.67
CA ASN A 177 -1.34 -18.07 4.79
C ASN A 177 -2.16 -18.44 3.55
N LYS A 178 -1.54 -18.88 2.44
CA LYS A 178 -2.24 -19.19 1.19
C LYS A 178 -3.26 -20.32 1.32
N ASP A 179 -3.00 -21.31 2.15
CA ASP A 179 -3.94 -22.42 2.36
C ASP A 179 -5.24 -21.93 3.03
N ASN A 180 -5.12 -21.09 4.06
CA ASN A 180 -6.26 -20.45 4.72
C ASN A 180 -7.05 -19.55 3.75
N LEU A 181 -6.34 -18.83 2.87
CA LEU A 181 -6.96 -18.02 1.82
C LEU A 181 -7.78 -18.91 0.87
N VAL A 182 -7.22 -20.04 0.41
CA VAL A 182 -7.91 -20.97 -0.49
C VAL A 182 -9.13 -21.59 0.18
N GLU A 183 -9.04 -22.01 1.43
CA GLU A 183 -10.17 -22.53 2.19
C GLU A 183 -11.30 -21.48 2.30
N GLY A 184 -10.96 -20.24 2.65
CA GLY A 184 -11.92 -19.14 2.74
C GLY A 184 -12.59 -18.77 1.42
N LEU A 185 -11.95 -19.04 0.27
CA LEU A 185 -12.52 -18.81 -1.05
C LEU A 185 -13.45 -19.94 -1.52
N ASN A 186 -13.28 -21.14 -0.98
CA ASN A 186 -14.07 -22.32 -1.32
C ASN A 186 -15.34 -22.49 -0.47
N ASN A 187 -15.37 -21.88 0.71
CA ASN A 187 -16.52 -21.82 1.60
C ASN A 187 -17.46 -20.65 1.24
#